data_AF-A0A2I6QH57-F1
#
_entry.id   AF-A0A2I6QH57-F1
#
_cell.length_a   1.000
_cell.length_b   1.000
_cell.length_c   1.000
_cell.angle_alpha   90.00
_cell.angle_beta   90.00
_cell.angle_gamma   90.00
#
_symmetry.space_group_name_H-M   'P 1'
#
loop_
_entity.id
_entity.type
_entity.pdbx_description
1 polymer ?
#
loop_
_entity_poly.entity_id
_entity_poly.type
_entity_poly.pdbx_seq_one_letter_code
_entity_poly.pdbx_strand_id
1 'polypeptide(L)'
;MLATLGIADRVKDRIRNFPNGATSMREMAAAGGHPIGCTQATEILATPGIRLVAPLPRGFDLETTYTAAVDARSGNATLAGDFVARLTSSAGRAERKKLGFG
;
A
#
# COMPACT_ATOMS: atom_id res chain seq x y z
N MET A 1 10.83 12.35 -4.29
CA MET A 1 9.73 13.02 -3.56
C MET A 1 10.22 14.13 -2.63
N LEU A 2 10.90 13.84 -1.51
CA LEU A 2 11.23 14.85 -0.48
C LEU A 2 12.06 16.04 -0.99
N ALA A 3 12.98 15.81 -1.94
CA ALA A 3 13.74 16.87 -2.60
C ALA A 3 12.85 17.80 -3.42
N THR A 4 11.95 17.22 -4.23
CA THR A 4 10.97 17.96 -5.04
C THR A 4 9.98 18.76 -4.19
N LEU A 5 9.64 18.27 -3.00
CA LEU A 5 8.83 19.00 -2.02
C LEU A 5 9.61 20.09 -1.26
N GLY A 6 10.93 20.22 -1.49
CA GLY A 6 11.77 21.23 -0.82
C GLY A 6 11.99 21.00 0.68
N ILE A 7 11.77 19.78 1.17
CA ILE A 7 11.89 19.45 2.61
C ILE A 7 13.03 18.50 2.94
N ALA A 8 13.74 17.96 1.95
CA ALA A 8 14.77 16.94 2.14
C ALA A 8 15.79 17.31 3.24
N ASP A 9 16.40 18.49 3.16
CA ASP A 9 17.42 18.93 4.13
C ASP A 9 16.85 19.11 5.54
N ARG A 10 15.57 19.50 5.65
CA ARG A 10 14.89 19.72 6.94
C ARG A 10 14.57 18.41 7.67
N VAL A 11 14.50 17.30 6.95
CA VAL A 11 14.09 16.01 7.51
C VAL A 11 15.18 14.95 7.47
N LYS A 12 16.28 15.17 6.74
CA LYS A 12 17.32 14.16 6.47
C LYS A 12 17.79 13.40 7.72
N ASP A 13 18.05 14.10 8.82
CA ASP A 13 18.59 13.51 10.06
C ASP A 13 17.51 12.78 10.90
N ARG A 14 16.24 12.87 10.47
CA ARG A 14 15.08 12.24 11.10
C ARG A 14 14.46 11.13 10.25
N ILE A 15 14.96 10.92 9.03
CA ILE A 15 14.48 9.85 8.14
C ILE A 15 14.92 8.50 8.71
N ARG A 16 13.97 7.56 8.79
CA ARG A 16 14.22 6.15 9.05
C ARG A 16 13.70 5.34 7.88
N ASN A 17 14.60 4.69 7.14
CA ASN A 17 14.24 3.85 6.01
C ASN A 17 14.20 2.38 6.46
N PHE A 18 13.24 1.63 5.92
CA PHE A 18 13.10 0.19 6.15
C PHE A 18 12.98 -0.56 4.82
N PRO A 19 13.16 -1.90 4.81
CA PRO A 19 13.19 -2.67 3.57
C PRO A 19 11.89 -2.67 2.75
N ASN A 20 10.74 -2.38 3.37
CA ASN A 20 9.43 -2.26 2.70
C ASN A 20 8.46 -1.43 3.55
N GLY A 21 7.31 -1.08 2.97
CA GLY A 21 6.34 -0.22 3.64
C GLY A 21 5.64 -0.92 4.81
N ALA A 22 5.31 -2.22 4.70
CA ALA A 22 4.78 -3.01 5.81
C ALA A 22 5.69 -2.99 7.04
N THR A 23 7.00 -3.15 6.85
CA THR A 23 8.00 -3.03 7.93
C THR A 23 8.05 -1.60 8.47
N SER A 24 8.03 -0.61 7.58
CA SER A 24 8.02 0.81 7.97
C SER A 24 6.81 1.15 8.84
N MET A 25 5.63 0.65 8.49
CA MET A 25 4.38 0.89 9.23
C MET A 25 4.37 0.19 10.58
N ARG A 26 4.86 -1.06 10.64
CA ARG A 26 5.01 -1.79 11.91
C ARG A 26 5.94 -1.05 12.87
N GLU A 27 7.09 -0.58 12.39
CA GLU A 27 8.05 0.16 13.20
C GLU A 27 7.51 1.54 13.60
N MET A 28 6.74 2.20 12.73
CA MET A 28 6.06 3.45 13.06
C MET A 28 4.99 3.26 14.14
N ALA A 29 4.22 2.17 14.09
CA ALA A 29 3.19 1.85 15.08
C ALA A 29 3.78 1.58 16.48
N ALA A 30 5.01 1.06 16.54
CA ALA A 30 5.74 0.82 17.79
C ALA A 30 6.53 2.04 18.30
N ALA A 31 6.68 3.08 17.46
CA ALA A 31 7.47 4.25 17.82
C ALA A 31 6.70 5.19 18.77
N GLY A 32 7.40 5.70 19.79
CA GLY A 32 6.86 6.75 20.66
C GLY A 32 6.81 8.12 19.96
N GLY A 33 6.07 9.05 20.56
CA GLY A 33 5.93 10.42 20.05
C GLY A 33 4.88 10.55 18.95
N HIS A 34 5.17 11.36 17.92
CA HIS A 34 4.25 11.67 16.83
C HIS A 34 4.92 11.45 15.47
N PRO A 35 5.27 10.20 15.12
CA PRO A 35 5.92 9.92 13.84
C PRO A 35 4.96 10.15 12.66
N ILE A 36 5.53 10.50 11.52
CA ILE A 36 4.83 10.56 10.23
C ILE A 36 5.61 9.69 9.26
N GLY A 37 4.89 8.83 8.55
CA GLY A 37 5.43 7.92 7.53
C GLY A 37 4.71 8.07 6.21
N CYS A 38 5.29 7.51 5.15
CA CYS A 38 4.75 7.54 3.81
C CYS A 38 5.04 6.22 3.11
N THR A 39 3.99 5.46 2.83
CA THR A 39 3.98 4.12 2.21
C THR A 39 2.66 3.94 1.45
N GLN A 40 2.38 2.74 0.91
CA GLN A 40 1.12 2.49 0.22
C GLN A 40 -0.06 2.52 1.19
N ALA A 41 -1.21 3.03 0.73
CA ALA A 41 -2.44 3.06 1.54
C ALA A 41 -2.82 1.67 2.06
N THR A 42 -2.60 0.63 1.25
CA THR A 42 -2.82 -0.78 1.61
C THR A 42 -1.98 -1.21 2.81
N GLU A 43 -0.71 -0.78 2.88
CA GLU A 43 0.20 -1.09 3.98
C GLU A 43 -0.19 -0.34 5.27
N ILE A 44 -0.65 0.91 5.14
CA ILE A 44 -1.12 1.72 6.27
C ILE A 44 -2.40 1.15 6.86
N LEU A 45 -3.40 0.86 6.02
CA LEU A 45 -4.71 0.36 6.45
C LEU A 45 -4.64 -1.05 7.05
N ALA A 46 -3.66 -1.85 6.62
CA ALA A 46 -3.43 -3.18 7.18
C ALA A 46 -2.67 -3.18 8.52
N THR A 47 -2.12 -2.05 8.97
CA THR A 47 -1.30 -1.97 10.18
C THR A 47 -2.09 -1.39 11.36
N PRO A 48 -2.35 -2.17 12.42
CA PRO A 48 -3.00 -1.67 13.63
C PRO A 48 -2.16 -0.59 14.34
N GLY A 49 -2.84 0.35 15.01
CA GLY A 49 -2.18 1.38 15.84
C GLY A 49 -1.73 2.63 15.08
N ILE A 50 -1.87 2.66 13.75
CA ILE A 50 -1.65 3.85 12.92
C ILE A 50 -2.89 4.13 12.08
N ARG A 51 -2.92 5.29 11.42
CA ARG A 51 -4.03 5.69 10.54
C ARG A 51 -3.53 6.38 9.29
N LEU A 52 -4.24 6.17 8.18
CA LEU A 52 -4.04 6.94 6.96
C LEU A 52 -4.52 8.37 7.18
N VAL A 53 -3.63 9.35 6.99
CA VAL A 53 -3.96 10.78 7.16
C VAL A 53 -4.50 11.36 5.86
N ALA A 54 -3.78 11.19 4.75
CA ALA A 54 -4.15 11.66 3.42
C ALA A 54 -3.30 10.96 2.35
N PRO A 55 -3.79 10.86 1.09
CA PRO A 55 -2.94 10.54 -0.04
C PRO A 55 -1.90 11.64 -0.29
N LEU A 56 -0.80 11.29 -0.95
CA LEU A 56 0.14 12.29 -1.46
C LEU A 56 -0.51 13.13 -2.56
N PRO A 57 -0.05 14.38 -2.77
CA PRO A 57 -0.53 15.19 -3.89
C PRO A 57 -0.20 14.52 -5.23
N ARG A 58 -1.06 14.78 -6.23
CA ARG A 58 -0.88 14.27 -7.60
C ARG A 58 0.54 14.56 -8.12
N GLY A 59 1.19 13.54 -8.67
CA GLY A 59 2.57 13.60 -9.17
C GLY A 59 3.62 13.24 -8.13
N PHE A 60 3.21 13.04 -6.87
CA PHE A 60 4.02 12.41 -5.82
C PHE A 60 3.44 11.08 -5.36
N ASP A 61 2.17 10.83 -5.67
CA ASP A 61 1.53 9.54 -5.53
C ASP A 61 2.10 8.50 -6.50
N LEU A 62 2.00 7.24 -6.10
CA LEU A 62 2.35 6.10 -6.92
C LEU A 62 1.08 5.28 -7.18
N GLU A 63 0.50 5.43 -8.36
CA GLU A 63 -0.61 4.60 -8.78
C GLU A 63 -0.08 3.19 -9.12
N THR A 64 -0.47 2.20 -8.31
CA THR A 64 -0.03 0.81 -8.49
C THR A 64 -1.18 -0.03 -9.01
N THR A 65 -1.08 -0.45 -10.27
CA THR A 65 -2.04 -1.40 -10.84
C THR A 65 -1.69 -2.82 -10.41
N TYR A 66 -2.63 -3.50 -9.75
CA TYR A 66 -2.54 -4.92 -9.43
C TYR A 66 -3.31 -5.73 -10.48
N THR A 67 -2.61 -6.62 -11.17
CA THR A 67 -3.20 -7.49 -12.20
C THR A 67 -3.15 -8.95 -11.73
N ALA A 68 -4.29 -9.64 -11.81
CA ALA A 68 -4.36 -11.09 -11.62
C ALA A 68 -4.46 -11.76 -12.99
N ALA A 69 -3.65 -12.79 -13.23
CA ALA A 69 -3.63 -13.55 -14.47
C ALA A 69 -3.55 -15.05 -14.17
N VAL A 70 -4.07 -15.88 -15.07
CA VAL A 70 -3.96 -17.34 -15.02
C VAL A 70 -2.73 -17.76 -15.83
N ASP A 71 -1.87 -18.59 -15.23
CA ASP A 71 -0.72 -19.15 -15.96
C ASP A 71 -1.20 -20.03 -17.13
N ALA A 72 -0.61 -19.82 -18.31
CA ALA A 72 -1.01 -20.50 -19.54
C ALA A 72 -0.81 -22.03 -19.50
N ARG A 73 0.04 -22.52 -18.58
CA ARG A 73 0.33 -23.95 -18.37
C ARG A 73 -0.39 -24.50 -17.13
N SER A 74 -1.33 -23.76 -16.55
CA SER A 74 -2.09 -24.22 -15.40
C SER A 74 -2.83 -25.52 -15.75
N GLY A 75 -2.54 -26.59 -15.00
CA GLY A 75 -3.29 -27.86 -15.11
C GLY A 75 -4.76 -27.74 -14.70
N ASN A 76 -5.15 -26.61 -14.07
CA ASN A 76 -6.51 -26.31 -13.64
C ASN A 76 -6.93 -24.90 -14.09
N ALA A 77 -6.81 -24.61 -15.39
CA ALA A 77 -7.09 -23.28 -15.94
C ALA A 77 -8.49 -22.75 -15.61
N THR A 78 -9.52 -23.61 -15.64
CA THR A 78 -10.90 -23.23 -15.29
C THR A 78 -11.02 -22.76 -13.85
N LEU A 79 -10.55 -23.56 -12.88
CA LEU A 79 -10.64 -23.19 -11.45
C LEU A 79 -9.81 -21.95 -11.14
N ALA A 80 -8.64 -21.79 -11.78
CA ALA A 80 -7.84 -20.57 -11.64
C ALA A 80 -8.58 -19.35 -12.21
N GLY A 81 -9.26 -19.50 -13.35
CA GLY A 81 -10.11 -18.47 -13.93
C GLY A 81 -11.27 -18.09 -13.01
N ASP A 82 -11.97 -19.07 -12.46
CA ASP A 82 -13.07 -18.86 -11.50
C ASP A 82 -12.58 -18.13 -10.24
N PHE A 83 -11.39 -18.46 -9.75
CA PHE A 83 -10.78 -17.77 -8.62
C PHE A 83 -10.49 -16.30 -8.94
N VAL A 84 -9.87 -16.01 -10.10
CA VAL A 84 -9.62 -14.63 -10.54
C VAL A 84 -10.93 -13.85 -10.74
N ALA A 85 -11.94 -14.48 -11.34
CA ALA A 85 -13.26 -13.88 -11.52
C ALA A 85 -13.92 -13.54 -10.18
N ARG A 86 -13.84 -14.44 -9.20
CA ARG A 86 -14.34 -14.19 -7.84
C ARG A 86 -13.56 -13.07 -7.14
N LEU A 87 -12.23 -13.09 -7.23
CA LEU A 87 -11.35 -12.09 -6.61
C LEU A 87 -11.59 -10.69 -7.16
N THR A 88 -11.97 -10.57 -8.43
CA THR A 88 -12.22 -9.29 -9.13
C THR A 88 -13.69 -8.90 -9.19
N SER A 89 -14.60 -9.81 -8.80
CA SER A 89 -16.06 -9.60 -8.82
C SER A 89 -16.51 -8.34 -8.07
N SER A 90 -17.67 -7.79 -8.46
CA SER A 90 -18.30 -6.65 -7.80
C SER A 90 -18.60 -6.91 -6.32
N ALA A 91 -18.93 -8.15 -5.95
CA ALA A 91 -19.21 -8.55 -4.58
C ALA A 91 -18.03 -8.27 -3.63
N GLY A 92 -16.79 -8.44 -4.09
CA GLY A 92 -15.59 -8.16 -3.29
C GLY A 92 -15.14 -6.68 -3.31
N ARG A 93 -15.81 -5.80 -4.08
CA ARG A 93 -15.34 -4.42 -4.30
C ARG A 93 -15.30 -3.62 -3.00
N ALA A 94 -16.33 -3.74 -2.17
CA ALA A 94 -16.41 -3.00 -0.91
C ALA A 94 -15.23 -3.37 0.02
N GLU A 95 -14.89 -4.65 0.09
CA GLU A 95 -13.79 -5.12 0.94
C GLU A 95 -12.44 -4.68 0.39
N ARG A 96 -12.24 -4.80 -0.93
CA ARG A 96 -11.04 -4.26 -1.61
C ARG A 96 -10.82 -2.78 -1.31
N LYS A 97 -11.89 -1.97 -1.35
CA LYS A 97 -11.83 -0.53 -1.00
C LYS A 97 -11.41 -0.29 0.45
N LYS A 98 -11.94 -1.06 1.40
CA LYS A 98 -11.52 -0.96 2.82
C LYS A 98 -10.04 -1.27 3.01
N LEU A 99 -9.51 -2.19 2.20
CA LEU A 99 -8.10 -2.59 2.21
C LEU A 99 -7.20 -1.64 1.41
N GLY A 100 -7.74 -0.56 0.82
CA GLY A 100 -6.96 0.44 0.08
C GLY A 100 -6.83 0.17 -1.43
N PHE A 101 -7.57 -0.79 -1.99
CA PHE A 101 -7.64 -1.04 -3.43
C PHE A 101 -8.93 -0.43 -4.00
N GLY A 102 -8.86 0.43 -5.02
CA GLY A 102 -10.09 0.99 -5.60
C GLY A 102 -9.87 1.97 -6.73
#